data_AF-A0AAD7CSQ0-F1
#
_entry.id   AF-A0AAD7CSQ0-F1
#
_cell.length_a   1.000
_cell.length_b   1.000
_cell.length_c   1.000
_cell.angle_alpha   90.00
_cell.angle_beta   90.00
_cell.angle_gamma   90.00
#
_symmetry.space_group_name_H-M   'P 1'
#
loop_
_entity.id
_entity.type
_entity.pdbx_description
1 polymer ?
#
loop_
_entity_poly.entity_id
_entity_poly.type
_entity_poly.pdbx_seq_one_letter_code
_entity_poly.pdbx_strand_id
1 'polypeptide(L)' 'HPLAYIEWFTPFNRPEKTSGMCVVHRSSRAQRRNAAVVSVEHLVRNCHLMGKAGAKIDRTWTTDNV' A
#
# COMPACT_ATOMS: atom_id res chain seq x y z
N HIS A 1 24.39 -12.28 0.96
CA HIS A 1 23.45 -11.17 0.73
C HIS A 1 22.05 -11.61 1.15
N PRO A 2 21.38 -10.92 2.09
CA PRO A 2 20.03 -11.28 2.50
C PRO A 2 19.04 -11.11 1.35
N LEU A 3 18.12 -12.07 1.22
CA LEU A 3 17.07 -12.08 0.20
C LEU A 3 15.70 -11.93 0.87
N ALA A 4 14.77 -11.30 0.17
CA ALA A 4 13.38 -11.17 0.57
C ALA A 4 12.46 -11.77 -0.50
N TYR A 5 11.48 -12.55 -0.05
CA TYR A 5 10.32 -12.92 -0.86
C TYR A 5 9.28 -11.81 -0.76
N ILE A 6 8.83 -11.28 -1.90
CA ILE A 6 7.84 -10.22 -2.00
C ILE A 6 6.65 -10.66 -2.84
N GLU A 7 5.48 -10.13 -2.51
CA GLU A 7 4.28 -10.25 -3.33
C GLU A 7 3.88 -8.87 -3.83
N TRP A 8 3.70 -8.75 -5.14
CA TRP A 8 3.36 -7.49 -5.77
C TRP A 8 1.90 -7.14 -5.54
N PHE A 9 1.61 -5.86 -5.30
CA PHE A 9 0.26 -5.32 -5.36
C PHE A 9 -0.12 -4.94 -6.80
N THR A 10 -1.41 -4.72 -7.05
CA THR A 10 -1.89 -4.12 -8.29
C THR A 10 -1.34 -2.70 -8.45
N PRO A 11 -1.09 -2.22 -9.69
CA PRO A 11 -0.72 -0.84 -9.93
C PRO A 11 -1.72 0.15 -9.31
N PHE A 12 -1.24 1.34 -8.95
CA PHE A 12 -2.12 2.40 -8.49
C PHE A 12 -3.09 2.80 -9.61
N ASN A 13 -4.38 2.75 -9.29
CA ASN A 13 -5.46 3.17 -10.18
C ASN A 13 -6.00 4.54 -9.73
N ARG A 14 -7.09 4.98 -10.36
CA ARG A 14 -7.81 6.19 -9.93
C ARG A 14 -8.15 6.08 -8.44
N PRO A 15 -7.91 7.13 -7.64
CA PRO A 15 -8.32 7.15 -6.25
C PRO A 15 -9.82 6.90 -6.10
N GLU A 16 -10.19 6.17 -5.06
CA GLU A 16 -11.57 5.95 -4.67
C GLU A 16 -12.21 7.27 -4.24
N LYS A 17 -13.48 7.50 -4.61
CA LYS A 17 -14.10 8.82 -4.56
C LYS A 17 -14.33 9.34 -3.13
N THR A 18 -14.53 8.44 -2.18
CA THR A 18 -14.87 8.79 -0.79
C THR A 18 -13.61 9.12 0.01
N SER A 19 -12.60 8.24 -0.04
CA SER A 19 -11.36 8.36 0.71
C SER A 19 -10.29 9.18 0.00
N GLY A 20 -10.38 9.33 -1.33
CA GLY A 20 -9.30 9.91 -2.13
C GLY A 20 -8.04 9.05 -2.17
N MET A 21 -8.12 7.77 -1.75
CA MET A 21 -6.99 6.84 -1.70
C MET A 21 -7.01 5.84 -2.86
N CYS A 22 -5.83 5.41 -3.30
CA CYS A 22 -5.72 4.32 -4.28
C CYS A 22 -5.89 2.97 -3.56
N VAL A 23 -6.96 2.26 -3.88
CA VAL A 23 -7.16 0.89 -3.40
C VAL A 23 -6.29 -0.06 -4.23
N VAL A 24 -5.51 -0.91 -3.55
CA VAL A 24 -4.67 -1.92 -4.18
C VAL A 24 -4.96 -3.32 -3.62
N HIS A 25 -4.80 -4.34 -4.47
CA HIS A 25 -4.97 -5.75 -4.10
C HIS A 25 -3.69 -6.53 -4.40
N ARG A 26 -3.55 -7.75 -3.87
CA ARG A 26 -2.44 -8.63 -4.27
C ARG A 26 -2.57 -8.95 -5.76
N SER A 27 -1.49 -8.78 -6.51
CA SER A 27 -1.44 -9.04 -7.94
C SER A 27 -1.33 -10.54 -8.21
N SER A 28 -2.02 -11.01 -9.25
CA SER A 28 -1.87 -12.36 -9.79
C SER A 28 -1.41 -12.31 -11.25
N ARG A 29 -0.66 -13.34 -11.68
CA ARG A 29 -0.28 -13.59 -13.08
C ARG A 29 -0.51 -15.06 -13.37
N ALA A 30 -1.24 -15.37 -14.44
CA ALA A 30 -1.61 -16.75 -14.81
C ALA A 30 -2.22 -17.54 -13.62
N GLN A 31 -3.17 -16.93 -12.90
CA GLN A 31 -3.84 -17.52 -11.73
C GLN A 31 -2.91 -17.88 -10.54
N ARG A 32 -1.69 -17.33 -10.51
CA ARG A 32 -0.73 -17.50 -9.41
C ARG A 32 -0.35 -16.15 -8.83
N ARG A 33 0.13 -16.14 -7.58
CA ARG A 33 0.63 -14.92 -6.92
C ARG A 33 1.76 -14.32 -7.75
N ASN A 34 1.66 -13.02 -8.04
CA ASN A 34 2.76 -12.30 -8.66
C ASN A 34 3.79 -12.02 -7.56
N ALA A 35 4.85 -12.83 -7.51
CA ALA A 35 5.85 -12.79 -6.46
C ALA A 35 7.27 -12.82 -7.04
N ALA A 36 8.24 -12.35 -6.26
CA ALA A 36 9.65 -12.38 -6.62
C ALA A 36 10.54 -12.58 -5.40
N VAL A 37 11.74 -13.11 -5.61
CA VAL A 37 12.82 -13.09 -4.62
C VAL A 37 13.81 -12.02 -5.05
N VAL A 38 14.07 -11.04 -4.19
CA VAL A 38 14.91 -9.88 -4.48
C VAL A 38 15.97 -9.69 -3.40
N SER A 39 17.09 -9.04 -3.74
CA SER A 39 18.05 -8.56 -2.73
C SER A 39 17.37 -7.54 -1.82
N VAL A 40 17.59 -7.66 -0.51
CA VAL A 40 17.09 -6.68 0.46
C VAL A 40 17.70 -5.29 0.23
N GLU A 41 18.88 -5.22 -0.41
CA GLU A 41 19.53 -3.96 -0.78
C GLU A 41 18.70 -3.15 -1.79
N HIS A 42 17.80 -3.78 -2.54
CA HIS A 42 16.86 -3.10 -3.44
C HIS A 42 15.59 -2.60 -2.74
N LEU A 43 15.37 -2.96 -1.47
CA LEU A 43 14.20 -2.54 -0.70
C LEU A 43 14.54 -1.28 0.10
N VAL A 44 13.88 -0.17 -0.26
CA VAL A 44 13.92 1.04 0.56
C VAL A 44 13.12 0.76 1.85
N ARG A 45 13.70 1.09 3.01
CA ARG A 45 13.01 0.92 4.30
C ARG A 45 11.66 1.66 4.28
N ASN A 46 10.67 1.11 5.00
CA ASN A 46 9.41 1.78 5.23
C ASN A 46 9.66 3.21 5.71
N CYS A 47 9.24 4.20 4.93
CA CYS A 47 9.16 5.55 5.42
C CYS A 47 7.90 5.70 6.27
N HIS A 48 7.95 6.56 7.28
CA HIS A 48 6.75 6.93 8.00
C HIS A 48 5.85 7.71 7.03
N LEU A 49 4.83 7.03 6.51
CA LEU A 49 3.82 7.65 5.67
C LEU A 49 2.90 8.47 6.56
N MET A 50 3.16 9.77 6.65
CA MET A 50 2.23 10.69 7.28
C MET A 50 1.05 10.91 6.33
N GLY A 51 -0.15 10.53 6.77
CA GLY A 51 -1.37 10.78 6.02
C GLY A 51 -1.51 12.28 5.75
N LYS A 52 -1.45 12.67 4.47
CA LYS A 52 -1.68 14.06 4.08
C LYS A 52 -3.18 14.28 3.95
N ALA A 53 -3.84 14.63 5.05
CA ALA A 53 -5.22 15.10 4.99
C ALA A 53 -5.23 16.48 4.32
N GLY A 54 -5.92 16.60 3.18
CA GLY A 54 -6.11 17.88 2.49
C GLY A 54 -6.98 18.89 3.28
N ALA A 55 -7.49 18.47 4.43
CA ALA A 55 -8.27 19.25 5.38
C ALA A 55 -7.86 18.90 6.83
N LYS A 56 -8.30 19.69 7.80
CA LYS A 56 -8.08 19.39 9.22
C LYS A 56 -8.77 18.07 9.58
N ILE A 57 -7.99 17.09 10.04
CA ILE A 57 -8.54 15.81 10.54
C ILE A 57 -9.47 16.12 11.71
N ASP A 58 -10.69 15.59 11.66
CA ASP A 58 -11.65 15.72 12.75
C ASP A 58 -11.14 14.92 13.96
N ARG A 59 -11.03 15.61 15.10
CA ARG A 59 -10.52 15.02 16.35
C ARG A 59 -11.54 14.14 17.06
N THR A 60 -12.79 14.15 16.63
CA THR A 60 -13.87 13.30 17.16
C THR A 60 -13.91 11.93 16.50
N TRP A 61 -13.08 11.70 15.47
CA TRP A 61 -12.93 10.41 14.82
C TRP A 61 -12.35 9.36 15.76
N THR A 62 -13.02 8.21 15.81
CA THR A 62 -12.66 7.00 16.54
C THR A 62 -12.73 5.83 15.54
N THR A 63 -12.20 4.66 15.92
CA THR A 63 -12.33 3.45 15.09
C THR A 63 -13.77 3.03 14.84
N ASP A 64 -14.72 3.49 15.66
CA ASP A 64 -16.12 3.10 15.58
C ASP A 64 -16.96 4.01 14.68
N ASN A 65 -16.44 5.17 14.28
CA ASN A 65 -17.21 6.20 13.56
C ASN A 65 -16.55 6.72 12.26
N VAL A 66 -15.50 6.03 11.77
CA VAL A 66 -14.83 6.27 10.49
C VAL A 66 -14.83 5.02 9.63
#